data_AF-A0A101HLM1-F1
#
_entry.id   AF-A0A101HLM1-F1
#
_cell.length_a   1.000
_cell.length_b   1.000
_cell.length_c   1.000
_cell.angle_alpha   90.00
_cell.angle_beta   90.00
_cell.angle_gamma   90.00
#
_symmetry.space_group_name_H-M   'P 1'
#
loop_
_entity.id
_entity.type
_entity.pdbx_description
1 polymer ?
#
loop_
_entity_poly.entity_id
_entity_poly.type
_entity_poly.pdbx_seq_one_letter_code
_entity_poly.pdbx_strand_id
1 'polypeptide(L)' 'IYDDFERICSPETARQLWDAWLHCRNKVFHFFPKEKGLLTYQQASEKIEELSLAMKAAVECYAAHG' A
#
# COMPACT_ATOMS: atom_id res chain seq x y z
N ILE A 1 -5.16 -12.16 5.81
CA ILE A 1 -4.88 -10.71 5.89
C ILE A 1 -5.86 -9.91 5.05
N TYR A 2 -5.88 -10.02 3.71
CA TYR A 2 -6.85 -9.26 2.90
C TYR A 2 -8.31 -9.57 3.30
N ASP A 3 -8.68 -10.85 3.28
CA ASP A 3 -10.03 -11.31 3.64
C ASP A 3 -10.41 -10.96 5.10
N ASP A 4 -9.41 -10.86 5.99
CA ASP A 4 -9.64 -10.46 7.37
C ASP A 4 -10.00 -8.97 7.46
N PHE A 5 -9.27 -8.11 6.75
CA PHE A 5 -9.59 -6.69 6.67
C PHE A 5 -10.91 -6.44 5.93
N GLU A 6 -11.22 -7.20 4.89
CA GLU A 6 -12.50 -7.08 4.20
C GLU A 6 -13.68 -7.40 5.15
N ARG A 7 -13.52 -8.43 5.98
CA ARG A 7 -14.54 -8.87 6.94
C ARG A 7 -14.68 -7.97 8.17
N ILE A 8 -13.56 -7.50 8.73
CA ILE A 8 -13.52 -6.73 9.98
C ILE A 8 -13.77 -5.24 9.72
N CYS A 9 -13.25 -4.72 8.61
CA CYS A 9 -13.30 -3.31 8.26
C CYS A 9 -14.28 -3.06 7.12
N SER A 10 -13.76 -3.12 5.90
CA SER A 10 -14.55 -3.00 4.69
C SER A 10 -13.73 -3.45 3.48
N PRO A 11 -14.38 -3.79 2.36
CA PRO A 11 -13.70 -4.08 1.10
C PRO A 11 -12.80 -2.94 0.63
N GLU A 12 -13.17 -1.68 0.89
CA GLU A 12 -12.38 -0.50 0.51
C GLU A 12 -11.05 -0.44 1.26
N THR A 13 -11.05 -0.67 2.58
CA THR A 13 -9.82 -0.68 3.39
C THR A 13 -8.87 -1.79 2.94
N ALA A 14 -9.41 -3.00 2.69
CA ALA A 14 -8.62 -4.12 2.19
C ALA A 14 -8.00 -3.82 0.81
N ARG A 15 -8.79 -3.22 -0.10
CA ARG A 15 -8.34 -2.84 -1.45
C ARG A 15 -7.29 -1.73 -1.41
N GLN A 16 -7.46 -0.72 -0.57
CA GLN A 16 -6.48 0.36 -0.42
C GLN A 16 -5.11 -0.16 0.05
N LEU A 17 -5.10 -1.07 1.02
CA LEU A 17 -3.89 -1.76 1.50
C LEU A 17 -3.22 -2.57 0.39
N TRP A 18 -4.02 -3.31 -0.37
CA TRP A 18 -3.56 -4.12 -1.48
C TRP A 18 -2.93 -3.29 -2.59
N ASP A 19 -3.59 -2.20 -3.00
CA ASP A 19 -3.13 -1.33 -4.08
C ASP A 19 -1.83 -0.62 -3.69
N ALA A 20 -1.74 -0.09 -2.46
CA ALA A 20 -0.53 0.54 -1.95
C ALA A 20 0.66 -0.44 -1.93
N TRP A 21 0.44 -1.67 -1.46
CA TRP A 21 1.47 -2.72 -1.51
C TRP A 21 1.85 -3.08 -2.94
N LEU A 22 0.87 -3.29 -3.82
CA LEU A 22 1.09 -3.69 -5.20
C LEU A 22 1.92 -2.64 -5.97
N HIS A 23 1.58 -1.36 -5.83
CA HIS A 23 2.29 -0.26 -6.47
C HIS A 23 3.74 -0.16 -6.00
N CYS A 24 3.96 -0.23 -4.68
CA CYS A 24 5.30 -0.14 -4.10
C CYS A 24 6.15 -1.36 -4.48
N ARG A 25 5.60 -2.58 -4.33
CA ARG A 25 6.27 -3.83 -4.69
C ARG A 25 6.66 -3.85 -6.16
N ASN A 26 5.77 -3.44 -7.05
CA ASN A 26 6.07 -3.43 -8.48
C ASN A 26 7.27 -2.54 -8.81
N LYS A 27 7.46 -1.42 -8.11
CA LYS A 27 8.63 -0.56 -8.31
C LYS A 27 9.95 -1.17 -7.84
N VAL A 28 9.91 -2.06 -6.86
CA VAL A 28 11.11 -2.75 -6.34
C VAL A 28 11.48 -3.97 -7.18
N PHE A 29 10.48 -4.75 -7.60
CA PHE A 29 10.71 -6.08 -8.16
C PHE A 29 10.46 -6.21 -9.66
N HIS A 30 9.74 -5.27 -10.31
CA HIS A 30 9.63 -5.35 -11.77
C HIS A 30 10.94 -4.98 -12.45
N PHE A 31 11.26 -5.73 -13.49
CA PHE A 31 12.28 -5.32 -14.43
C PHE A 31 11.79 -4.11 -15.23
N PHE A 32 12.52 -3.01 -15.13
CA PHE A 32 12.32 -1.84 -15.98
C PHE A 32 13.51 -1.71 -16.93
N PRO A 33 13.29 -1.42 -18.22
CA PRO A 33 14.38 -1.06 -19.13
C PRO A 33 15.19 0.10 -18.56
N LYS A 34 16.49 0.18 -18.90
CA LYS A 34 17.42 1.22 -18.39
C LYS A 34 16.73 2.59 -18.30
N GLU A 35 16.92 3.26 -17.16
CA GLU A 35 16.39 4.58 -16.79
C GLU A 35 14.89 4.69 -16.47
N LYS A 36 14.04 3.70 -16.81
CA LYS A 36 12.59 3.76 -16.51
C LYS A 36 12.17 3.22 -15.14
N GLY A 37 13.10 2.58 -14.42
CA GLY A 37 12.87 2.01 -13.09
C GLY A 37 13.40 2.85 -11.94
N LEU A 38 14.12 3.94 -12.23
CA LEU A 38 14.69 4.79 -11.20
C LEU A 38 13.59 5.66 -10.59
N LEU A 39 13.50 5.65 -9.27
CA LEU A 39 12.67 6.58 -8.52
C LEU A 39 13.51 7.79 -8.17
N THR A 40 12.93 8.99 -8.35
CA THR A 40 13.47 10.17 -7.68
C THR A 40 13.23 10.05 -6.18
N TYR A 41 13.98 10.81 -5.39
CA TYR A 41 13.75 10.90 -3.94
C TYR A 41 12.29 11.26 -3.61
N GLN A 42 11.71 12.20 -4.35
CA GLN A 42 10.32 12.60 -4.18
C GLN A 42 9.35 11.44 -4.46
N GLN A 43 9.51 10.73 -5.58
CA GLN A 43 8.65 9.59 -5.91
C GLN A 43 8.77 8.45 -4.88
N ALA A 44 9.97 8.23 -4.34
CA ALA A 44 10.17 7.27 -3.25
C ALA A 44 9.44 7.72 -1.97
N SER A 45 9.52 9.01 -1.63
CA SER A 45 8.81 9.57 -0.47
C SER A 45 7.30 9.43 -0.60
N GLU A 46 6.74 9.76 -1.76
CA GLU A 46 5.29 9.64 -2.06
C GLU A 46 4.81 8.19 -1.91
N LYS A 47 5.62 7.21 -2.33
CA LYS A 47 5.30 5.78 -2.18
C LYS A 47 5.32 5.33 -0.72
N ILE A 48 6.28 5.80 0.06
CA ILE A 48 6.33 5.51 1.50
C ILE A 48 5.13 6.13 2.21
N GLU A 49 4.75 7.36 1.83
CA GLU A 49 3.57 8.04 2.39
C GLU A 49 2.27 7.31 2.05
N GLU A 50 2.09 6.88 0.78
CA GLU A 50 0.96 6.05 0.34
C GLU A 50 0.81 4.79 1.21
N LEU A 51 1.91 4.08 1.44
CA LEU A 51 1.92 2.86 2.25
C LEU A 51 1.62 3.16 3.73
N SER A 52 2.21 4.22 4.28
CA SER A 52 2.02 4.64 5.67
C SER A 52 0.57 5.02 5.95
N LEU A 53 -0.07 5.76 5.04
CA LEU A 53 -1.48 6.15 5.16
C LEU A 53 -2.40 4.93 5.09
N ALA A 54 -2.18 4.00 4.15
CA ALA A 54 -2.97 2.78 4.04
C ALA A 54 -2.85 1.91 5.31
N MET A 55 -1.63 1.79 5.87
CA MET A 55 -1.40 1.07 7.12
C MET A 55 -2.09 1.74 8.31
N LYS A 56 -2.03 3.07 8.43
CA LYS A 56 -2.71 3.81 9.51
C LYS A 56 -4.23 3.60 9.45
N ALA A 57 -4.83 3.77 8.28
CA ALA A 57 -6.27 3.57 8.10
C ALA A 57 -6.70 2.15 8.49
N ALA A 58 -5.90 1.14 8.13
CA ALA A 58 -6.14 -0.24 8.49
C ALA A 58 -6.04 -0.49 10.00
N VAL A 59 -5.03 0.05 10.66
CA VAL A 59 -4.85 -0.07 12.12
C VAL A 59 -5.98 0.63 12.88
N GLU A 60 -6.34 1.85 12.47
CA GLU A 60 -7.44 2.61 13.06
C GLU A 60 -8.77 1.85 12.93
N CYS A 61 -9.04 1.29 11.76
CA CYS A 61 -10.23 0.49 11.57
C CYS A 61 -10.22 -0.80 12.42
N TYR A 62 -9.11 -1.54 12.41
CA TYR A 62 -8.98 -2.77 13.20
C TYR A 62 -9.14 -2.49 14.70
N ALA A 63 -8.58 -1.39 15.20
CA ALA A 63 -8.75 -0.98 16.60
C ALA A 63 -10.21 -0.60 16.95
N ALA A 64 -11.01 -0.17 15.97
CA ALA A 64 -12.40 0.19 16.18
C ALA A 64 -13.38 -1.01 16.09
N HIS A 65 -12.98 -2.12 15.46
CA HIS A 65 -13.87 -3.26 15.15
C HIS A 65 -13.35 -4.64 15.59
N GLY A 66 -12.09 -4.72 16.07
CA GLY A 66 -11.39 -5.95 16.44
C GLY A 66 -11.29 -6.22 17.94
#